data_AF-A0A170PH32-F1
#
_entry.id   AF-A0A170PH32-F1
#
_cell.length_a   1.000
_cell.length_b   1.000
_cell.length_c   1.000
_cell.angle_alpha   90.00
_cell.angle_beta   90.00
_cell.angle_gamma   90.00
#
_symmetry.space_group_name_H-M   'P 1'
#
loop_
_entity.id
_entity.type
_entity.pdbx_description
1 polymer ?
#
loop_
_entity_poly.entity_id
_entity_poly.type
_entity_poly.pdbx_seq_one_letter_code
_entity_poly.pdbx_strand_id
1 'polypeptide(L)'
;MSAFEFTNENLPSSEEFRQLFSHADENEDPLEELLRLERGLAILEAEHGLTSAEFLTRYQMGEMGDDIAYVSWAGRYRLYLNLKRAISDSLRWLVAVSDLSLS
;
A
#
# COMPACT_ATOMS: atom_id res chain seq x y z
N MET A 1 5.77 -7.48 -8.21
CA MET A 1 6.75 -6.38 -8.34
C MET A 1 7.68 -6.72 -9.48
N SER A 2 7.59 -5.99 -10.59
CA SER A 2 8.55 -6.13 -11.69
C SER A 2 9.80 -5.33 -11.33
N ALA A 3 10.91 -6.02 -11.10
CA ALA A 3 12.21 -5.38 -10.88
C ALA A 3 12.80 -5.04 -12.25
N PHE A 4 13.06 -3.75 -12.50
CA PHE A 4 13.80 -3.31 -13.68
C PHE A 4 15.28 -3.18 -13.31
N GLU A 5 16.15 -3.96 -13.95
CA GLU A 5 17.61 -3.84 -13.79
C GLU A 5 18.14 -2.82 -14.79
N PHE A 6 18.56 -1.65 -14.29
CA PHE A 6 19.21 -0.62 -15.10
C PHE A 6 20.72 -0.65 -14.86
N THR A 7 21.49 -0.86 -15.92
CA THR A 7 22.96 -0.71 -15.92
C THR A 7 23.35 0.61 -16.58
N ASN A 8 24.61 1.04 -16.43
CA ASN A 8 25.10 2.30 -17.00
C ASN A 8 25.01 2.36 -18.55
N GLU A 9 24.82 1.21 -19.19
CA GLU A 9 24.70 1.06 -20.65
C GLU A 9 23.23 0.95 -21.13
N ASN A 10 22.25 0.87 -20.22
CA ASN A 10 20.83 0.70 -20.56
C ASN A 10 19.93 1.64 -19.73
N LEU A 11 20.44 2.82 -19.37
CA LEU A 11 19.66 3.87 -18.71
C LEU A 11 18.62 4.42 -19.69
N PRO A 12 17.31 4.23 -19.44
CA PRO A 12 16.28 4.81 -20.28
C PRO A 12 16.32 6.33 -20.17
N SER A 13 15.94 7.01 -21.25
CA SER A 13 15.65 8.43 -21.20
C SER A 13 14.50 8.73 -20.22
N SER A 14 14.37 9.98 -19.78
CA SER A 14 13.28 10.38 -18.87
C SER A 14 11.89 10.12 -19.45
N GLU A 15 11.75 10.07 -20.78
CA GLU A 15 10.47 9.76 -21.45
C GLU A 15 10.19 8.25 -21.44
N GLU A 16 11.18 7.43 -21.78
CA GLU A 16 11.08 5.96 -21.73
C GLU A 16 10.85 5.46 -20.29
N PHE A 17 11.47 6.10 -19.30
CA PHE A 17 11.23 5.80 -17.89
C PHE A 17 9.78 6.09 -17.49
N ARG A 18 9.20 7.22 -17.94
CA ARG A 18 7.78 7.53 -17.68
C ARG A 18 6.85 6.52 -18.37
N GLN A 19 7.17 6.10 -19.59
CA GLN A 19 6.38 5.09 -20.29
C GLN A 19 6.44 3.73 -19.58
N LEU A 20 7.63 3.30 -19.15
CA LEU A 20 7.82 2.07 -18.35
C LEU A 20 7.00 2.08 -17.06
N PHE A 21 7.01 3.19 -16.32
CA PHE A 21 6.20 3.33 -15.11
C PHE A 21 4.70 3.42 -15.41
N SER A 22 4.28 4.13 -16.46
CA SER A 22 2.87 4.20 -16.87
C SER A 22 2.29 2.82 -17.20
N HIS A 23 3.05 1.96 -17.87
CA HIS A 23 2.61 0.60 -18.21
C HIS A 23 2.66 -0.36 -17.00
N ALA A 24 3.54 -0.08 -16.02
CA ALA A 24 3.59 -0.84 -14.78
C ALA A 24 2.39 -0.53 -13.86
N ASP A 25 1.91 0.72 -13.88
CA ASP A 25 0.78 1.22 -13.08
C ASP A 25 -0.58 0.73 -13.62
N GLU A 26 -0.70 0.52 -14.94
CA GLU A 26 -1.94 0.06 -15.61
C GLU A 26 -2.42 -1.35 -15.17
N ASN A 27 -1.60 -2.10 -14.43
CA ASN A 27 -1.93 -3.45 -13.95
C ASN A 27 -1.98 -3.57 -12.41
N GLU A 28 -1.87 -2.47 -11.64
CA GLU A 28 -2.04 -2.54 -10.19
C GLU A 28 -3.53 -2.57 -9.82
N ASP A 29 -4.07 -3.77 -9.56
CA ASP A 29 -5.39 -3.91 -8.94
C ASP A 29 -5.30 -3.48 -7.46
N PRO A 30 -5.93 -2.36 -7.08
CA PRO A 30 -5.88 -1.86 -5.71
C PRO A 30 -6.49 -2.83 -4.69
N LEU A 31 -7.39 -3.74 -5.12
CA LEU A 31 -7.92 -4.79 -4.24
C LEU A 31 -6.91 -5.92 -4.03
N GLU A 32 -6.19 -6.33 -5.07
CA GLU A 32 -5.12 -7.32 -4.92
C GLU A 32 -4.01 -6.82 -3.99
N GLU A 33 -3.62 -5.55 -4.13
CA GLU A 33 -2.63 -4.92 -3.26
C GLU A 33 -3.13 -4.82 -1.81
N LEU A 34 -4.40 -4.45 -1.60
CA LEU A 34 -5.00 -4.41 -0.28
C LEU A 34 -4.98 -5.80 0.39
N LEU A 35 -5.37 -6.84 -0.34
CA LEU A 35 -5.36 -8.23 0.14
C LEU A 35 -3.94 -8.73 0.42
N ARG A 36 -2.95 -8.32 -0.39
CA ARG A 36 -1.54 -8.64 -0.16
C ARG A 36 -1.03 -8.01 1.13
N LEU A 37 -1.37 -6.74 1.38
CA LEU A 37 -1.03 -6.04 2.62
C LEU A 37 -1.70 -6.70 3.82
N GLU A 38 -2.98 -7.03 3.73
CA GLU A 38 -3.73 -7.70 4.81
C GLU A 38 -3.09 -9.05 5.20
N ARG A 39 -2.74 -9.90 4.21
CA ARG A 39 -2.03 -11.16 4.48
C ARG A 39 -0.67 -10.93 5.16
N GLY A 40 0.09 -9.95 4.68
CA GLY A 40 1.38 -9.62 5.27
C GLY A 40 1.27 -9.11 6.71
N LEU A 41 0.24 -8.32 7.02
CA LEU A 41 -0.03 -7.86 8.38
C LEU A 41 -0.45 -9.02 9.28
N ALA A 42 -1.33 -9.92 8.81
CA ALA A 42 -1.77 -11.07 9.60
C ALA A 42 -0.61 -11.97 10.06
N ILE A 43 0.42 -12.13 9.23
CA ILE A 43 1.64 -12.88 9.60
C ILE A 43 2.37 -12.17 10.75
N LEU A 44 2.62 -10.87 10.63
CA LEU A 44 3.30 -10.08 11.66
C LEU A 44 2.50 -10.06 12.97
N GLU A 45 1.18 -9.94 12.86
CA GLU A 45 0.28 -9.96 14.01
C GLU A 45 0.34 -11.30 14.76
N ALA A 46 0.38 -12.41 14.03
CA ALA A 46 0.52 -13.75 14.61
C ALA A 46 1.91 -13.98 15.23
N GLU A 47 2.98 -13.53 14.56
CA GLU A 47 4.36 -13.66 15.04
C GLU A 47 4.61 -12.89 16.35
N HIS A 48 3.99 -11.72 16.49
CA HIS A 48 4.20 -10.85 17.65
C HIS A 48 3.07 -10.88 18.68
N GLY A 49 1.94 -11.53 18.39
CA GLY A 49 0.78 -11.59 19.28
C GLY A 49 0.13 -10.22 19.52
N LEU A 50 0.24 -9.30 18.57
CA LEU A 50 -0.29 -7.94 18.64
C LEU A 50 -1.03 -7.62 17.35
N THR A 51 -2.19 -6.97 17.42
CA THR A 51 -2.82 -6.43 16.21
C THR A 51 -1.96 -5.28 15.65
N SER A 52 -2.04 -5.03 14.34
CA SER A 52 -1.28 -3.94 13.70
C SER A 52 -1.65 -2.56 14.26
N ALA A 53 -2.89 -2.40 14.73
CA ALA A 53 -3.37 -1.19 15.40
C ALA A 53 -2.70 -0.99 16.76
N GLU A 54 -2.64 -2.04 17.59
CA GLU A 54 -1.96 -2.01 18.89
C GLU A 54 -0.46 -1.80 18.70
N PHE A 55 0.15 -2.54 17.77
CA PHE A 55 1.54 -2.40 17.40
C PHE A 55 1.87 -0.95 17.02
N LEU A 56 1.09 -0.34 16.12
CA LEU A 56 1.34 1.04 15.68
C LEU A 56 1.23 2.04 16.84
N THR A 57 0.28 1.83 17.76
CA THR A 57 0.12 2.67 18.95
C THR A 57 1.36 2.61 19.84
N ARG A 58 1.83 1.39 20.17
CA ARG A 58 3.03 1.19 21.00
C ARG A 58 4.30 1.68 20.32
N TYR A 59 4.42 1.46 19.01
CA TYR A 59 5.54 1.96 18.21
C TYR A 59 5.63 3.49 18.24
N GLN A 60 4.49 4.19 18.13
CA GLN A 60 4.45 5.65 18.23
C GLN A 60 4.78 6.19 19.63
N MET A 61 4.51 5.40 20.67
CA MET A 61 4.90 5.71 22.05
C MET A 61 6.38 5.40 22.33
N GLY A 62 7.11 4.81 21.38
CA GLY A 62 8.52 4.45 21.53
C GLY A 62 8.76 3.13 22.28
N GLU A 63 7.72 2.32 22.50
CA GLU A 63 7.77 1.09 23.31
C GLU A 63 8.33 -0.12 22.56
N MET A 64 8.41 -0.06 21.23
CA MET A 64 8.81 -1.18 20.37
C MET A 64 10.30 -1.12 19.95
N GLY A 65 11.02 -0.02 20.23
CA GLY A 65 12.40 0.16 19.74
C GLY A 65 12.48 0.52 18.25
N ASP A 66 13.69 0.43 17.68
CA ASP A 66 14.05 0.93 16.35
C ASP A 66 14.39 -0.18 15.33
N ASP A 67 13.95 -1.42 15.59
CA ASP A 67 14.14 -2.53 14.64
C ASP A 67 13.54 -2.19 13.26
N ILE A 68 14.31 -2.46 12.21
CA ILE A 68 13.89 -2.26 10.82
C ILE A 68 12.60 -3.03 10.49
N ALA A 69 12.35 -4.16 11.14
CA ALA A 69 11.11 -4.92 11.04
C ALA A 69 9.90 -4.11 11.53
N TYR A 70 10.05 -3.36 12.62
CA TYR A 70 8.98 -2.51 13.16
C TYR A 70 8.73 -1.28 12.30
N VAL A 71 9.79 -0.67 11.76
CA VAL A 71 9.65 0.42 10.77
C VAL A 71 8.85 -0.07 9.55
N SER A 72 9.21 -1.25 9.04
CA SER A 72 8.53 -1.89 7.89
C SER A 72 7.08 -2.22 8.20
N TRP A 73 6.79 -2.78 9.37
CA TRP A 73 5.41 -3.09 9.80
C TRP A 73 4.56 -1.82 9.90
N ALA A 74 5.09 -0.76 10.54
CA ALA A 74 4.38 0.52 10.65
C ALA A 74 4.08 1.13 9.27
N GLY A 75 5.03 1.03 8.35
CA GLY A 75 4.86 1.45 6.95
C GLY A 75 3.77 0.66 6.23
N ARG A 76 3.81 -0.68 6.31
CA ARG A 76 2.82 -1.58 5.69
C ARG A 76 1.41 -1.31 6.21
N TYR A 77 1.25 -1.13 7.52
CA TYR A 77 -0.06 -0.87 8.10
C TYR A 77 -0.61 0.51 7.70
N ARG A 78 0.24 1.54 7.64
CA ARG A 78 -0.16 2.85 7.11
C ARG A 78 -0.58 2.80 5.65
N LEU A 79 0.15 2.04 4.83
CA LEU A 79 -0.22 1.84 3.42
C LEU A 79 -1.58 1.14 3.30
N TYR A 80 -1.81 0.08 4.07
CA TYR A 80 -3.11 -0.60 4.15
C TYR A 80 -4.25 0.37 4.48
N LEU A 81 -4.09 1.20 5.52
CA LEU A 81 -5.12 2.17 5.92
C LEU A 81 -5.41 3.19 4.82
N ASN A 82 -4.36 3.69 4.17
CA ASN A 82 -4.51 4.66 3.08
C ASN A 82 -5.24 4.06 1.88
N LEU A 83 -4.85 2.86 1.46
CA LEU A 83 -5.48 2.18 0.33
C LEU A 83 -6.94 1.81 0.61
N LYS A 84 -7.22 1.28 1.81
CA LYS A 84 -8.58 0.99 2.26
C LYS A 84 -9.48 2.22 2.23
N ARG A 85 -8.95 3.37 2.69
CA ARG A 85 -9.67 4.65 2.65
C ARG A 85 -9.91 5.11 1.21
N ALA A 86 -8.88 5.08 0.35
CA ALA A 86 -9.00 5.48 -1.04
C ALA A 86 -10.09 4.67 -1.78
N ILE A 87 -10.12 3.35 -1.58
CA ILE A 87 -11.17 2.48 -2.14
C ILE A 87 -12.55 2.86 -1.59
N SER A 88 -12.65 3.05 -0.27
CA SER A 88 -13.93 3.41 0.37
C SER A 88 -14.47 4.75 -0.13
N ASP A 89 -13.60 5.74 -0.32
CA ASP A 89 -13.98 7.07 -0.82
C ASP A 89 -14.41 7.01 -2.29
N SER A 90 -13.71 6.24 -3.12
CA SER A 90 -14.10 5.99 -4.51
C SER A 90 -15.46 5.31 -4.63
N LEU A 91 -15.73 4.30 -3.80
CA LEU A 91 -17.04 3.64 -3.76
C LEU A 91 -18.15 4.59 -3.29
N ARG A 92 -17.89 5.40 -2.27
CA ARG A 92 -18.84 6.41 -1.79
C ARG A 92 -19.16 7.44 -2.89
N TRP A 93 -18.15 7.87 -3.63
CA TRP A 93 -18.34 8.79 -4.75
C TRP A 93 -19.21 8.17 -5.85
N LEU A 94 -18.95 6.91 -6.24
CA LEU A 94 -19.76 6.21 -7.24
C LEU A 94 -21.23 6.12 -6.84
N VAL A 95 -21.52 5.75 -5.58
CA VAL A 95 -22.90 5.69 -5.05
C VAL A 95 -23.58 7.06 -5.12
N ALA A 96 -22.89 8.12 -4.69
CA ALA A 96 -23.44 9.47 -4.73
C ALA A 96 -23.72 9.96 -6.16
N VAL A 97 -22.86 9.64 -7.12
CA VAL A 97 -23.06 9.98 -8.53
C VAL A 97 -24.22 9.20 -9.14
N SER A 98 -24.38 7.91 -8.81
CA SER A 98 -25.52 7.13 -9.29
C SER A 98 -26.85 7.68 -8.79
N ASP A 99 -26.93 8.12 -7.52
CA ASP A 99 -28.15 8.69 -6.95
C ASP A 99 -28.53 10.04 -7.58
N LEU A 100 -27.54 10.87 -7.93
CA LEU A 100 -27.75 12.15 -8.61
C LEU A 100 -28.20 11.99 -10.07
N SER A 101 -27.86 10.88 -10.73
CA SER A 101 -28.26 10.61 -12.12
C SER A 101 -29.70 10.10 -12.28
N LEU A 102 -30.37 9.78 -11.17
CA LEU A 102 -31.74 9.25 -11.11
C LEU A 102 -32.76 10.25 -10.57
N SER A 103 -32.36 11.51 -10.32
CA SER A 103 -33.19 12.62 -9.83
C SER A 103 -33.39 13.69 -10.91
#